data_AF-A0A103XBP9-F1
#
_entry.id   AF-A0A103XBP9-F1
#
_cell.length_a   1.000
_cell.length_b   1.000
_cell.length_c   1.000
_cell.angle_alpha   90.00
_cell.angle_beta   90.00
_cell.angle_gamma   90.00
#
_symmetry.space_group_name_H-M   'P 1'
#
loop_
_entity.id
_entity.type
_entity.pdbx_description
1 polymer ?
#
loop_
_entity_poly.entity_id
_entity_poly.type
_entity_poly.pdbx_seq_one_letter_code
_entity_poly.pdbx_strand_id
1 'polypeptide(L)' 'MVKESSYSPEDRLLRTILGMRKREIKVGDKVAGRHGNKGIISKNLPRQDMPYLQDGRPVKERFNN' A
#
# COMPACT_ATOMS: atom_id res chain seq x y z
N MET A 1 -6.16 -4.46 10.09
CA MET A 1 -6.74 -3.34 10.88
C MET A 1 -5.76 -2.93 11.98
N VAL A 2 -5.21 -1.72 11.93
CA VAL A 2 -4.31 -1.19 12.96
C VAL A 2 -5.12 -0.95 14.23
N LYS A 3 -4.68 -1.50 15.38
CA LYS A 3 -5.36 -1.31 16.67
C LYS A 3 -5.26 0.16 17.08
N GLU A 4 -6.33 0.76 17.57
CA GLU A 4 -6.32 2.16 18.07
C GLU A 4 -5.27 2.38 19.18
N SER A 5 -4.88 1.31 19.87
CA SER A 5 -3.81 1.28 20.87
C SER A 5 -2.42 1.63 20.32
N SER A 6 -2.20 1.58 19.00
CA SER A 6 -0.89 1.86 18.41
C SER A 6 -0.66 3.34 18.06
N TYR A 7 -1.67 4.19 18.22
CA TYR A 7 -1.55 5.63 18.00
C TYR A 7 -1.21 6.33 19.29
N SER A 8 -0.45 7.42 19.17
CA SER A 8 -0.20 8.32 20.29
C SER A 8 -1.53 8.86 20.86
N PRO A 9 -1.65 9.12 22.18
CA PRO A 9 -2.89 9.59 22.79
C PRO A 9 -3.51 10.81 22.08
N GLU A 10 -2.68 11.76 21.64
CA GLU A 10 -3.08 12.96 20.90
C GLU A 10 -3.68 12.67 19.51
N ASP A 11 -3.13 11.68 18.80
CA ASP A 11 -3.62 11.27 17.47
C ASP A 11 -4.95 10.52 17.56
N ARG A 12 -5.21 9.84 18.68
CA ARG A 12 -6.45 9.08 18.89
C ARG A 12 -7.66 10.01 18.98
N LEU A 13 -7.55 11.11 19.72
CA LEU A 13 -8.63 12.09 19.87
C LEU A 13 -9.00 12.73 18.51
N LEU A 14 -7.99 13.17 17.76
CA LEU A 14 -8.17 13.77 16.44
C LEU A 14 -8.82 12.80 15.45
N ARG A 15 -8.38 11.53 15.41
CA ARG A 15 -9.02 10.52 14.56
C ARG A 15 -10.49 10.29 14.88
N THR A 16 -10.85 10.24 16.16
CA THR A 16 -12.23 10.02 16.59
C THR A 16 -13.13 11.19 16.22
N ILE A 17 -12.67 12.43 16.46
CA ILE A 17 -13.44 13.64 16.14
C ILE A 17 -13.59 13.83 14.63
N LEU A 18 -12.51 13.62 13.87
CA LEU A 18 -12.49 13.84 12.40
C LEU A 18 -12.92 12.61 11.59
N GLY A 19 -13.24 11.48 12.24
CA GLY A 19 -13.62 10.23 11.57
C GLY A 19 -12.53 9.65 10.67
N MET A 20 -11.25 9.99 10.90
CA MET A 20 -10.16 9.58 10.04
C MET A 20 -9.87 8.08 10.19
N ARG A 21 -9.88 7.35 9.06
CA ARG A 21 -9.56 5.92 9.01
C ARG A 21 -8.30 5.67 8.19
N LYS A 22 -7.49 4.70 8.60
CA LYS A 22 -6.37 4.23 7.77
C LYS A 22 -6.97 3.39 6.64
N ARG A 23 -6.65 3.72 5.39
CA ARG A 23 -7.05 2.94 4.21
C ARG A 23 -5.85 2.12 3.75
N GLU A 24 -6.11 0.86 3.45
CA GLU A 24 -5.15 -0.02 2.78
C GLU A 24 -5.27 0.18 1.27
N ILE A 25 -4.16 -0.02 0.57
CA ILE A 25 -4.10 0.03 -0.89
C ILE A 25 -4.87 -1.17 -1.47
N LYS A 26 -5.67 -0.94 -2.50
CA LYS A 26 -6.53 -1.94 -3.14
C LYS A 26 -6.40 -1.92 -4.65
N VAL A 27 -6.82 -3.03 -5.27
CA VAL A 27 -7.02 -3.11 -6.72
C VAL A 27 -8.00 -2.00 -7.15
N GLY A 28 -7.66 -1.30 -8.22
CA GLY A 28 -8.40 -0.12 -8.69
C GLY A 28 -7.86 1.22 -8.19
N ASP A 29 -6.98 1.23 -7.17
CA ASP A 29 -6.34 2.47 -6.74
C ASP A 29 -5.38 2.99 -7.83
N LYS A 30 -5.32 4.32 -7.97
CA LYS A 30 -4.43 5.00 -8.92
C LYS A 30 -3.07 5.26 -8.27
N VAL A 31 -2.02 4.88 -8.97
CA VAL A 31 -0.62 5.08 -8.57
C VAL A 31 0.12 5.89 -9.63
N ALA A 32 1.12 6.65 -9.22
CA ALA A 32 1.95 7.45 -10.12
C ALA A 32 3.42 7.35 -9.71
N GLY A 33 4.29 7.15 -10.70
CA GLY A 33 5.73 7.23 -10.57
C GLY A 33 6.24 8.67 -10.71
N ARG A 34 7.53 8.86 -10.45
CA ARG A 34 8.18 10.17 -10.43
C ARG A 34 8.54 10.73 -11.82
N HIS A 35 8.35 9.94 -12.87
CA HIS A 35 8.69 10.27 -14.27
C HIS A 35 7.46 10.39 -15.17
N GLY A 36 6.29 10.72 -14.60
CA GLY A 36 5.04 10.89 -15.36
C GLY A 36 4.25 9.60 -15.64
N ASN A 37 4.79 8.44 -15.27
CA ASN A 37 4.11 7.15 -15.38
C ASN A 37 2.91 7.11 -14.43
N LYS A 38 1.70 6.96 -14.96
CA LYS A 38 0.46 6.79 -14.19
C LYS A 38 -0.12 5.41 -14.47
N GLY A 39 -0.58 4.70 -13.44
CA GLY A 39 -1.17 3.38 -13.57
C GLY A 39 -2.29 3.15 -12.56
N ILE A 40 -3.08 2.11 -12.80
CA ILE A 40 -4.07 1.58 -11.86
C ILE A 40 -3.58 0.22 -11.37
N ILE A 41 -3.72 -0.06 -10.08
CA ILE A 41 -3.36 -1.37 -9.52
C ILE A 41 -4.32 -2.42 -10.09
N SER A 42 -3.78 -3.38 -10.84
CA SER A 42 -4.57 -4.43 -11.50
C SER A 42 -4.79 -5.67 -10.62
N LYS A 43 -3.75 -6.12 -9.92
CA LYS A 43 -3.82 -7.33 -9.08
C LYS A 43 -2.84 -7.26 -7.91
N ASN A 44 -3.30 -7.66 -6.73
CA ASN A 44 -2.45 -7.93 -5.57
C ASN A 44 -2.06 -9.40 -5.59
N LEU A 45 -0.77 -9.69 -5.77
CA LEU A 45 -0.23 -11.05 -5.78
C LEU A 45 0.33 -11.44 -4.41
N PRO A 46 0.19 -12.71 -4.00
CA PRO A 46 0.90 -13.21 -2.84
C PRO A 46 2.40 -13.33 -3.15
N ARG A 47 3.23 -13.31 -2.10
CA ARG A 47 4.70 -13.31 -2.25
C ARG A 47 5.26 -14.50 -3.03
N GLN A 48 4.59 -15.67 -2.98
CA GLN A 48 5.09 -16.88 -3.63
C GLN A 48 4.95 -16.83 -5.17
N ASP A 49 3.99 -16.04 -5.66
CA ASP A 49 3.72 -15.87 -7.09
C ASP A 49 4.56 -14.74 -7.71
N MET A 50 5.31 -13.99 -6.90
CA MET A 50 6.15 -12.89 -7.39
C MET A 50 7.45 -13.45 -7.97
N PRO A 51 7.94 -12.91 -9.11
CA PRO A 51 9.28 -13.21 -9.58
C PRO A 51 10.33 -12.86 -8.52
N TYR A 52 11.41 -13.64 -8.47
CA TYR A 52 12.50 -13.45 -7.52
C TYR A 52 13.74 -12.88 -8.21
N LEU A 53 14.43 -11.98 -7.51
CA LEU A 53 15.75 -11.49 -7.88
C LEU A 53 16.81 -12.59 -7.65
N GLN A 54 18.00 -12.42 -8.23
CA GLN A 54 19.12 -13.38 -8.08
C GLN A 54 19.55 -13.57 -6.61
N ASP A 55 19.28 -12.59 -5.76
CA ASP A 55 19.51 -12.62 -4.31
C ASP A 55 18.36 -13.26 -3.51
N GLY A 56 17.37 -13.83 -4.19
CA GLY A 56 16.23 -14.52 -3.58
C GLY A 56 15.14 -13.60 -3.04
N ARG A 57 15.20 -12.28 -3.27
CA ARG A 57 14.13 -11.36 -2.84
C ARG A 57 13.00 -11.27 -3.87
N PRO A 58 11.73 -11.34 -3.48
CA PRO A 58 10.62 -11.16 -4.42
C PRO A 58 10.58 -9.71 -4.91
N VAL A 59 10.26 -9.53 -6.19
CA VAL A 59 9.96 -8.23 -6.77
C VAL A 59 8.78 -7.59 -6.01
N LYS A 60 8.81 -6.27 -5.81
CA LYS A 60 7.76 -5.55 -5.08
C LYS A 60 6.58 -5.15 -5.97
N GLU A 61 6.88 -4.61 -7.14
CA GLU A 61 5.92 -4.16 -8.15
C GLU A 61 6.47 -4.48 -9.54
N ARG A 62 5.57 -4.80 -10.46
CA ARG A 62 5.89 -5.02 -11.87
C ARG A 62 5.14 -3.99 -12.71
N PHE A 63 5.88 -3.22 -13.49
CA PHE A 63 5.32 -2.31 -14.49
C PHE A 63 5.32 -2.97 -15.87
N ASN A 64 4.41 -2.55 -16.73
CA ASN A 64 4.47 -2.91 -18.14
C ASN A 64 5.47 -1.99 -18.86
N ASN A 65 6.10 -2.51 -19.92
CA ASN A 65 7.00 -1.76 -20.79
C ASN A 65 6.24 -1.15 -21.98
#